data_AF-A0A0N4YMA4-F1
#
_entry.id   AF-A0A0N4YMA4-F1
#
_cell.length_a   1.000
_cell.length_b   1.000
_cell.length_c   1.000
_cell.angle_alpha   90.00
_cell.angle_beta   90.00
_cell.angle_gamma   90.00
#
_symmetry.space_group_name_H-M   'P 1'
#
loop_
_entity.id
_entity.type
_entity.pdbx_description
1 polymer ?
#
loop_
_entity_poly.entity_id
_entity_poly.type
_entity_poly.pdbx_seq_one_letter_code
_entity_poly.pdbx_strand_id
1 'polypeptide(L)'
;MLADFDHACGKIGLQLNLTKTMFMRNGYVSDAPFSLNGTNISGCSSYVYLGREVNMTNDLSPELGRRKRAAWGAFKSVEEVVRRTKNARPGSSGDTKM
;
A
#
# COMPACT_ATOMS: atom_id res chain seq x y z
N MET A 1 -20.84 -15.94 -5.34
CA MET A 1 -20.13 -14.84 -6.01
C MET A 1 -18.85 -15.32 -6.70
N LEU A 2 -17.79 -15.74 -5.99
CA LEU A 2 -16.54 -16.14 -6.66
C LEU A 2 -16.67 -17.42 -7.50
N ALA A 3 -17.42 -18.41 -7.00
CA ALA A 3 -17.74 -19.62 -7.77
C ALA A 3 -18.56 -19.32 -9.03
N ASP A 4 -19.54 -18.40 -8.92
CA ASP A 4 -20.34 -17.96 -10.06
C ASP A 4 -19.50 -17.21 -11.10
N PHE A 5 -18.54 -16.40 -10.63
CA PHE A 5 -17.59 -15.70 -11.49
C PHE A 5 -16.65 -16.67 -12.22
N ASP A 6 -16.07 -17.64 -11.52
CA ASP A 6 -15.25 -18.71 -12.12
C ASP A 6 -16.04 -19.48 -13.20
N HIS A 7 -17.29 -19.84 -12.87
CA HIS A 7 -18.18 -20.51 -13.80
C HIS A 7 -18.50 -19.65 -15.04
N ALA A 8 -18.73 -18.34 -14.87
CA ALA A 8 -18.96 -17.42 -15.97
C ALA A 8 -17.71 -17.22 -16.85
N CYS A 9 -16.52 -17.12 -16.24
CA CYS A 9 -15.25 -17.10 -16.95
C CYS A 9 -15.06 -18.36 -17.81
N GLY A 10 -15.38 -19.54 -17.26
CA GLY A 10 -15.28 -20.80 -17.98
C GLY A 10 -16.11 -20.84 -19.27
N LYS A 11 -17.29 -20.20 -19.28
CA LYS A 11 -18.15 -20.13 -20.48
C LYS A 11 -17.52 -19.37 -21.66
N ILE A 12 -16.58 -18.46 -21.38
CA ILE A 12 -15.88 -17.67 -22.39
C ILE A 12 -14.41 -18.10 -22.56
N GLY A 13 -14.03 -19.26 -22.01
CA GLY A 13 -12.68 -19.81 -22.13
C GLY A 13 -11.65 -19.14 -21.22
N LEU A 14 -12.07 -18.41 -20.19
CA LEU A 14 -11.19 -17.84 -19.17
C LEU A 14 -11.19 -18.71 -17.91
N GLN A 15 -10.08 -18.66 -17.16
CA GLN A 15 -9.94 -19.36 -15.90
C GLN A 15 -9.36 -18.42 -14.83
N LEU A 16 -9.87 -18.53 -13.60
CA LEU A 16 -9.30 -17.82 -12.47
C LEU A 16 -7.92 -18.37 -12.10
N ASN A 17 -6.97 -17.46 -11.90
CA ASN A 17 -5.71 -17.82 -11.27
C ASN A 17 -5.90 -17.79 -9.74
N LEU A 18 -6.21 -18.96 -9.17
CA LEU A 18 -6.52 -19.09 -7.74
C LEU A 18 -5.33 -18.76 -6.83
N THR A 19 -4.08 -18.91 -7.30
CA THR A 19 -2.88 -18.57 -6.50
C THR A 19 -2.62 -17.07 -6.43
N LYS A 20 -3.07 -16.30 -7.43
CA LYS A 20 -3.03 -14.83 -7.42
C LYS A 20 -4.29 -14.20 -6.84
N THR A 21 -5.34 -14.98 -6.63
CA THR A 21 -6.61 -14.50 -6.09
C THR A 21 -6.51 -14.47 -4.57
N MET A 22 -6.82 -13.32 -3.98
CA MET A 22 -7.00 -13.17 -2.53
C MET A 22 -8.40 -12.64 -2.27
N PHE A 23 -9.01 -13.08 -1.17
CA PHE A 23 -10.28 -12.52 -0.71
C PHE A 23 -10.09 -11.68 0.56
N MET A 24 -10.96 -10.71 0.77
CA MET A 24 -11.07 -10.02 2.05
C MET A 24 -12.27 -10.56 2.81
N ARG A 25 -12.06 -10.88 4.09
CA ARG A 25 -13.12 -11.37 4.99
C ARG A 25 -13.73 -10.21 5.77
N ASN A 26 -15.07 -10.13 5.82
CA ASN A 26 -15.79 -9.23 6.74
C ASN A 26 -16.27 -9.98 7.99
N GLY A 27 -16.80 -9.24 8.96
CA GLY A 27 -17.34 -9.81 10.20
C GLY A 27 -18.59 -10.69 10.01
N TYR A 28 -19.13 -10.80 8.81
CA TYR A 28 -20.28 -11.65 8.48
C TYR A 28 -19.88 -12.98 7.83
N VAL A 29 -18.61 -13.15 7.45
CA VAL A 29 -18.10 -14.36 6.82
C VAL A 29 -17.39 -15.20 7.87
N SER A 30 -17.70 -16.49 7.91
CA SER A 30 -17.07 -17.46 8.82
C SER A 30 -15.54 -17.46 8.70
N ASP A 31 -14.87 -17.73 9.82
CA ASP A 31 -13.41 -17.86 9.84
C ASP A 31 -12.88 -19.12 9.15
N ALA A 32 -13.77 -20.01 8.71
CA ALA A 32 -13.41 -21.22 7.98
C ALA A 32 -12.57 -20.93 6.71
N PRO A 33 -11.65 -21.83 6.35
CA PRO A 33 -10.95 -21.77 5.07
C PRO A 33 -11.94 -21.75 3.91
N PHE A 34 -11.72 -20.86 2.95
CA PHE A 34 -12.50 -20.79 1.73
C PHE A 34 -11.74 -21.48 0.59
N SER A 35 -12.37 -22.48 -0.04
CA SER A 35 -11.79 -23.18 -1.18
C SER A 35 -12.67 -23.10 -2.41
N LEU A 36 -12.03 -23.06 -3.58
CA LEU A 36 -12.67 -23.16 -4.89
C LEU A 36 -11.93 -24.22 -5.69
N ASN A 37 -12.66 -25.16 -6.29
CA ASN A 37 -12.07 -26.27 -7.07
C ASN A 37 -10.99 -27.04 -6.28
N GLY A 38 -11.18 -27.23 -4.98
CA GLY A 38 -10.23 -27.90 -4.08
C GLY A 38 -8.98 -27.09 -3.72
N THR A 39 -8.85 -25.85 -4.22
CA THR A 39 -7.72 -24.95 -3.89
C THR A 39 -8.16 -23.94 -2.84
N ASN A 40 -7.42 -23.84 -1.74
CA ASN A 40 -7.66 -22.82 -0.72
C ASN A 40 -7.26 -21.44 -1.24
N ILE A 41 -8.16 -20.49 -1.12
CA ILE A 41 -7.91 -19.10 -1.49
C ILE A 41 -7.40 -18.37 -0.25
N SER A 42 -6.30 -17.63 -0.39
CA SER A 42 -5.75 -16.87 0.71
C SER A 42 -6.60 -15.64 1.02
N GLY A 43 -6.69 -15.32 2.31
CA GLY A 43 -7.30 -14.09 2.79
C GLY A 43 -6.27 -12.95 2.88
N CYS A 44 -6.75 -11.71 2.82
CA CYS A 44 -5.95 -10.52 3.12
C CYS A 44 -6.73 -9.56 4.03
N SER A 45 -6.03 -8.79 4.88
CA SER A 45 -6.62 -7.84 5.82
C SER A 45 -6.78 -6.42 5.23
N SER A 46 -5.87 -6.01 4.35
CA SER A 46 -5.92 -4.73 3.64
C SER A 46 -5.30 -4.84 2.24
N TYR A 47 -5.73 -3.97 1.32
CA TYR A 47 -5.16 -3.87 -0.03
C TYR A 47 -5.06 -2.41 -0.45
N VAL A 48 -4.10 -2.10 -1.33
CA VAL A 48 -3.97 -0.75 -1.90
C VAL A 48 -4.67 -0.72 -3.25
N TYR A 49 -5.75 0.06 -3.34
CA TYR A 49 -6.49 0.29 -4.56
C TYR A 49 -6.48 1.77 -4.93
N LEU A 50 -6.10 2.06 -6.17
CA LEU A 50 -5.97 3.44 -6.67
C LEU A 50 -5.16 4.35 -5.73
N GLY A 51 -4.11 3.79 -5.12
CA GLY A 51 -3.22 4.52 -4.22
C GLY A 51 -3.78 4.76 -2.81
N ARG A 52 -4.92 4.18 -2.44
CA ARG A 52 -5.50 4.21 -1.10
C ARG A 52 -5.49 2.82 -0.49
N GLU A 53 -5.02 2.71 0.75
CA GLU A 53 -5.19 1.49 1.54
C GLU A 53 -6.65 1.35 1.97
N VAL A 54 -7.23 0.19 1.70
CA VAL A 54 -8.60 -0.18 2.03
C VAL A 54 -8.55 -1.46 2.86
N ASN A 55 -9.31 -1.49 3.95
CA ASN A 55 -9.51 -2.67 4.79
C ASN A 55 -11.00 -2.93 4.96
N MET A 56 -11.34 -4.09 5.51
CA MET A 56 -12.74 -4.49 5.61
C MET A 56 -13.50 -3.77 6.74
N THR A 57 -12.80 -3.27 7.75
CA THR A 57 -13.40 -2.51 8.86
C THR A 57 -13.68 -1.05 8.49
N ASN A 58 -13.34 -0.62 7.28
CA ASN A 58 -13.32 0.78 6.84
C ASN A 58 -12.50 1.69 7.78
N ASP A 59 -11.54 1.11 8.50
CA ASP A 59 -10.65 1.86 9.39
C ASP A 59 -9.69 2.71 8.56
N LEU A 60 -9.70 4.02 8.82
CA LEU A 60 -8.82 4.97 8.15
C LEU A 60 -7.42 5.03 8.79
N SER A 61 -7.23 4.47 9.98
CA SER A 61 -5.99 4.57 10.75
C SER A 61 -4.75 4.09 9.97
N PRO A 62 -4.75 2.91 9.29
CA PRO A 62 -3.60 2.46 8.52
C PRO A 62 -3.25 3.41 7.36
N GLU A 63 -4.26 3.86 6.61
CA GLU A 63 -4.11 4.80 5.50
C GLU A 63 -3.60 6.17 5.97
N LEU A 64 -4.11 6.68 7.10
CA LEU A 64 -3.63 7.91 7.72
C LEU A 64 -2.16 7.78 8.13
N GLY A 65 -1.80 6.66 8.76
CA GLY A 65 -0.43 6.37 9.15
C GLY A 65 0.52 6.36 7.96
N ARG A 66 0.12 5.73 6.85
CA ARG A 66 0.87 5.68 5.59
C ARG A 66 1.10 7.08 5.02
N ARG A 67 0.04 7.91 4.94
CA ARG A 67 0.14 9.28 4.43
C ARG A 67 0.99 10.19 5.32
N LYS A 68 0.86 10.07 6.64
CA LYS A 68 1.72 10.81 7.60
C LYS A 68 3.20 10.46 7.40
N ARG A 69 3.53 9.16 7.24
CA ARG A 69 4.90 8.73 6.94
C ARG A 69 5.42 9.27 5.61
N ALA A 70 4.60 9.22 4.55
CA ALA A 70 4.98 9.75 3.25
C ALA A 70 5.23 11.27 3.28
N ALA A 71 4.32 12.03 3.91
CA ALA A 71 4.47 13.46 4.09
C ALA A 71 5.70 13.81 4.94
N TRP A 72 5.94 13.07 6.03
CA TRP A 72 7.13 13.25 6.86
C TRP A 72 8.42 12.96 6.11
N GLY A 73 8.47 11.88 5.31
CA GLY A 73 9.61 11.56 4.46
C GLY A 73 9.93 12.66 3.45
N ALA A 74 8.90 13.21 2.79
CA ALA A 74 9.07 14.33 1.86
C ALA A 74 9.58 15.59 2.57
N PHE A 75 9.01 15.92 3.74
CA PHE A 75 9.46 17.05 4.55
C PHE A 75 10.94 16.92 4.95
N LYS A 76 11.36 15.75 5.46
CA LYS A 76 12.75 15.48 5.85
C LYS A 76 13.72 15.65 4.68
N SER A 77 13.33 15.25 3.47
CA SER A 77 14.15 15.45 2.27
C SER A 77 14.37 16.93 1.95
N VAL A 78 13.32 17.75 2.04
CA VAL A 78 13.43 19.21 1.83
C VAL A 78 14.28 19.87 2.91
N GLU A 79 14.06 19.50 4.17
CA GLU A 79 14.86 20.00 5.30
C GLU A 79 16.35 19.70 5.11
N GLU A 80 16.69 18.49 4.64
CA GLU A 80 18.07 18.11 4.36
C GLU A 80 18.71 19.00 3.29
N VAL A 81 18.00 19.29 2.19
CA VAL A 81 18.48 20.17 1.11
C VAL A 81 18.73 21.58 1.66
N VAL A 82 17.77 22.15 2.40
CA VAL A 82 17.91 23.48 3.01
C VAL A 82 19.12 23.52 3.94
N ARG A 83 19.30 22.51 4.78
CA ARG A 83 20.47 22.41 5.67
C ARG A 83 21.79 22.40 4.90
N ARG A 84 21.89 21.63 3.81
CA ARG A 84 23.10 21.58 2.95
C ARG A 84 23.40 22.95 2.35
N THR A 85 22.38 23.65 1.84
CA THR A 85 22.58 25.00 1.25
C THR A 85 23.03 26.03 2.28
N LYS A 86 22.56 25.94 3.54
CA LYS A 86 22.98 26.85 4.60
C LYS A 86 24.46 26.67 4.96
N ASN A 87 24.93 25.43 5.00
CA ASN A 87 26.33 25.10 5.29
C ASN A 87 27.28 25.39 4.10
N ALA A 88 26.74 25.53 2.89
CA ALA A 88 27.51 25.83 1.69
C ALA A 88 27.70 27.35 1.43
N ARG A 89 27.17 28.24 2.28
CA ARG A 89 27.50 29.67 2.19
C ARG A 89 28.98 29.85 2.57
N PRO A 90 29.84 30.36 1.66
CA PRO A 90 31.21 30.68 2.04
C PRO A 90 31.16 31.83 3.03
N GLY A 91 31.61 31.60 4.26
CA GLY A 91 32.07 32.69 5.10
C GLY A 91 33.17 33.43 4.34
N SER A 92 33.06 34.75 4.27
CA SER A 92 34.03 35.68 3.70
C SER A 92 35.48 35.29 4.05
N SER A 93 36.20 34.73 3.08
CA SER A 93 37.66 34.68 3.09
C SER A 93 38.15 36.11 2.81
N GLY A 94 38.47 36.84 3.86
CA GLY A 94 38.82 38.25 3.74
C GLY A 94 39.75 38.75 4.85
N ASP A 95 40.65 37.91 5.35
CA ASP A 95 41.79 38.38 6.15
C ASP A 95 43.07 38.14 5.35
N THR A 96 43.36 39.09 4.46
CA THR A 96 44.71 39.28 3.93
C THR A 96 45.48 40.12 4.94
N LYS A 97 46.59 39.57 5.44
CA LYS A 97 47.59 40.26 6.25
C LYS A 97 47.86 41.68 5.73
N MET A 98 47.88 42.64 6.65
CA MET A 98 49.01 43.58 6.80
C MET A 98 49.38 43.67 8.28
#